data_AF-A0A535JUK4-F1
#
_entry.id   AF-A0A535JUK4-F1
#
_cell.length_a   1.000
_cell.length_b   1.000
_cell.length_c   1.000
_cell.angle_alpha   90.00
_cell.angle_beta   90.00
_cell.angle_gamma   90.00
#
_symmetry.space_group_name_H-M   'P 1'
#
loop_
_entity.id
_entity.type
_entity.pdbx_description
1 polymer ?
#
loop_
_entity_poly.entity_id
_entity_poly.type
_entity_poly.pdbx_seq_one_letter_code
_entity_poly.pdbx_strand_id
1 'polypeptide(L)'
;MCTTCLLIVFVEAFINVLAWALMVAIFVRVIVSWVPNLKLPFGLGDFVWNVSEPILGPIRRAIPFFGGIDFSPFIAFLLIQIATSVLLRLLPQPV
;
A
#
# COMPACT_ATOMS: atom_id res chain seq x y z
N MET A 1 -5.11 -4.92 33.19
CA MET A 1 -3.87 -4.56 32.46
C MET A 1 -3.56 -5.49 31.27
N CYS A 2 -4.31 -6.58 31.04
CA CYS A 2 -3.81 -7.72 30.25
C CYS A 2 -4.46 -7.96 28.87
N THR A 3 -5.71 -7.53 28.60
CA THR A 3 -6.37 -7.85 27.32
C THR A 3 -6.51 -6.66 26.38
N THR A 4 -6.88 -5.48 26.91
CA THR A 4 -7.07 -4.27 26.10
C THR A 4 -5.74 -3.78 25.51
N CYS A 5 -4.64 -3.83 26.26
CA CYS A 5 -3.33 -3.44 25.75
C CYS A 5 -2.84 -4.38 24.64
N LEU A 6 -3.07 -5.70 24.80
CA LEU A 6 -2.75 -6.69 23.77
C LEU A 6 -3.52 -6.41 22.48
N LEU A 7 -4.81 -6.08 22.59
CA LEU A 7 -5.64 -5.72 21.43
C LEU A 7 -5.10 -4.46 20.73
N ILE A 8 -4.73 -3.42 21.47
CA ILE A 8 -4.17 -2.19 20.91
C ILE A 8 -2.86 -2.48 20.14
N VAL A 9 -1.93 -3.22 20.77
CA VAL A 9 -0.65 -3.60 20.14
C VAL A 9 -0.89 -4.45 18.89
N PHE A 10 -1.84 -5.38 18.93
CA PHE A 10 -2.20 -6.19 17.78
C PHE A 10 -2.73 -5.34 16.62
N VAL A 11 -3.64 -4.39 16.91
CA VAL A 11 -4.21 -3.50 15.89
C VAL A 11 -3.14 -2.57 15.30
N GLU A 12 -2.27 -2.02 16.13
CA GLU A 12 -1.12 -1.21 15.69
C GLU A 12 -0.19 -2.03 14.78
N ALA A 13 0.18 -3.24 15.20
CA ALA A 13 1.03 -4.13 14.40
C ALA A 13 0.36 -4.48 13.07
N PHE A 14 -0.94 -4.78 13.09
CA PHE A 14 -1.72 -5.09 11.89
C PHE A 14 -1.71 -3.91 10.90
N ILE A 15 -1.98 -2.69 11.37
CA ILE A 15 -1.98 -1.48 10.52
C ILE A 15 -0.59 -1.28 9.89
N ASN A 16 0.48 -1.39 10.68
CA ASN A 16 1.84 -1.20 10.20
C ASN A 16 2.25 -2.25 9.17
N VAL A 17 1.98 -3.54 9.45
CA VAL A 17 2.29 -4.64 8.53
C VAL A 17 1.49 -4.52 7.25
N LEU A 18 0.20 -4.19 7.33
CA LEU A 18 -0.64 -3.99 6.15
C LEU A 18 -0.15 -2.83 5.30
N ALA A 19 0.17 -1.69 5.91
CA ALA A 19 0.71 -0.53 5.21
C ALA A 19 2.04 -0.86 4.50
N TRP A 20 2.94 -1.56 5.18
CA TRP A 20 4.21 -2.02 4.59
C TRP A 20 3.98 -2.99 3.43
N ALA A 21 3.08 -3.96 3.60
CA ALA A 21 2.76 -4.94 2.55
C ALA A 21 2.20 -4.26 1.29
N LEU A 22 1.31 -3.27 1.47
CA LEU A 22 0.77 -2.48 0.35
C LEU A 22 1.85 -1.62 -0.31
N MET A 23 2.72 -0.98 0.46
CA MET A 23 3.85 -0.22 -0.09
C MET A 23 4.78 -1.11 -0.93
N VAL A 24 5.13 -2.30 -0.42
CA VAL A 24 5.96 -3.26 -1.16
C VAL A 24 5.25 -3.74 -2.42
N ALA A 25 3.97 -4.10 -2.35
CA ALA A 25 3.22 -4.54 -3.53
C ALA A 25 3.17 -3.45 -4.61
N ILE A 26 2.88 -2.20 -4.23
CA ILE A 26 2.88 -1.06 -5.17
C ILE A 26 4.28 -0.83 -5.72
N PHE A 27 5.33 -0.93 -4.91
CA PHE A 27 6.71 -0.77 -5.36
C PHE A 27 7.11 -1.85 -6.38
N VAL A 28 6.80 -3.11 -6.12
CA VAL A 28 7.00 -4.22 -7.07
C VAL A 28 6.24 -3.95 -8.37
N ARG A 29 5.01 -3.43 -8.28
CA ARG A 29 4.23 -3.05 -9.46
C ARG A 29 4.90 -1.98 -10.30
N VAL A 30 5.54 -0.98 -9.67
CA VAL A 30 6.32 0.05 -10.39
C VAL A 30 7.48 -0.58 -11.15
N ILE A 31 8.24 -1.46 -10.50
CA ILE A 31 9.36 -2.15 -11.15
C ILE A 31 8.86 -2.97 -12.35
N VAL A 32 7.79 -3.74 -12.17
CA VAL A 32 7.20 -4.56 -13.24
C VAL A 32 6.65 -3.71 -14.38
N SER A 33 6.07 -2.54 -14.10
CA SER A 33 5.52 -1.67 -15.15
C SER A 33 6.61 -0.91 -15.92
N TRP A 34 7.73 -0.58 -15.28
CA TRP A 34 8.83 0.18 -15.90
C TRP A 34 9.83 -0.69 -16.64
N VAL A 35 9.93 -1.97 -16.32
CA VAL A 35 10.85 -2.91 -16.98
C VAL A 35 10.08 -3.71 -18.04
N PRO A 36 10.24 -3.40 -19.34
CA PRO A 36 9.53 -4.12 -20.40
C PRO A 36 9.89 -5.62 -20.37
N ASN A 37 8.90 -6.48 -20.62
CA ASN A 37 9.03 -7.94 -20.63
C ASN A 37 9.39 -8.60 -19.28
N LEU A 38 9.38 -7.87 -18.16
CA LEU A 38 9.56 -8.47 -16.85
C LEU A 38 8.33 -9.30 -16.47
N LYS A 39 8.51 -10.62 -16.36
CA LYS A 39 7.47 -11.56 -15.93
C LYS A 39 7.88 -12.18 -14.60
N LEU A 40 7.05 -12.00 -13.57
CA LEU A 40 7.24 -12.66 -12.29
C LEU A 40 6.71 -14.10 -12.36
N PRO A 41 7.40 -15.08 -11.74
CA PRO A 41 6.99 -16.48 -11.77
C PRO A 41 5.71 -16.71 -10.93
N PHE A 42 5.10 -17.88 -11.09
CA PHE A 42 4.00 -18.38 -10.25
C PHE A 42 2.77 -17.45 -10.15
N GLY A 43 2.53 -16.57 -11.13
CA GLY A 43 1.40 -15.64 -11.12
C GLY A 43 1.57 -14.46 -10.15
N LEU A 44 2.78 -14.23 -9.62
CA LEU A 44 3.05 -13.13 -8.69
C LEU A 44 2.77 -11.75 -9.31
N GLY A 45 2.96 -11.61 -10.62
CA GLY A 45 2.63 -10.37 -11.34
C GLY A 45 1.14 -10.05 -11.26
N ASP A 46 0.28 -11.04 -11.53
CA ASP A 46 -1.17 -10.88 -11.48
C ASP A 46 -1.65 -10.64 -10.04
N PHE A 47 -1.04 -11.32 -9.06
CA PHE A 47 -1.31 -11.08 -7.65
C PHE A 47 -1.01 -9.63 -7.25
N VAL A 48 0.20 -9.15 -7.57
CA VAL A 48 0.61 -7.77 -7.28
C VAL A 48 -0.30 -6.76 -7.96
N TRP A 49 -0.68 -7.01 -9.22
CA TRP A 49 -1.64 -6.17 -9.94
C TRP A 49 -2.99 -6.11 -9.22
N ASN A 50 -3.58 -7.27 -8.91
CA ASN A 50 -4.91 -7.36 -8.29
C ASN A 50 -4.96 -6.73 -6.90
N VAL A 51 -3.91 -6.86 -6.10
CA VAL A 51 -3.82 -6.27 -4.75
C VAL A 51 -3.72 -4.74 -4.81
N SER A 52 -2.97 -4.22 -5.79
CA SER A 52 -2.69 -2.78 -5.89
C SER A 52 -3.70 -2.01 -6.75
N GLU A 53 -4.44 -2.68 -7.65
CA GLU A 53 -5.39 -2.05 -8.58
C GLU A 53 -6.51 -1.25 -7.90
N PRO A 54 -7.14 -1.73 -6.81
CA PRO A 54 -8.16 -0.97 -6.10
C PRO A 54 -7.66 0.38 -5.57
N ILE A 55 -6.36 0.52 -5.32
CA ILE A 55 -5.73 1.75 -4.85
C ILE A 55 -5.25 2.59 -6.04
N LEU A 56 -4.49 2.00 -6.95
CA LEU A 56 -3.85 2.72 -8.06
C LEU A 56 -4.82 3.07 -9.20
N GLY A 57 -5.85 2.25 -9.44
CA GLY A 57 -6.82 2.45 -10.51
C GLY A 57 -7.67 3.72 -10.35
N PRO A 58 -8.24 4.01 -9.16
CA PRO A 58 -8.88 5.30 -8.89
C PRO A 58 -7.92 6.49 -9.03
N ILE A 59 -6.69 6.36 -8.53
CA ILE A 59 -5.69 7.43 -8.61
C ILE A 59 -5.33 7.72 -10.07
N ARG A 60 -5.09 6.68 -10.89
CA ARG A 60 -4.83 6.82 -12.34
C ARG A 60 -5.96 7.50 -13.10
N ARG A 61 -7.21 7.29 -12.68
CA ARG A 61 -8.38 7.95 -13.29
C ARG A 61 -8.49 9.43 -12.89
N ALA A 62 -7.94 9.81 -11.75
CA ALA A 62 -8.00 11.18 -11.24
C ALA A 62 -6.86 12.07 -11.78
N ILE A 63 -5.71 11.49 -12.14
CA ILE A 63 -4.55 12.23 -12.63
C ILE A 63 -4.50 12.15 -14.17
N PRO A 64 -4.23 13.24 -14.89
CA PRO A 64 -3.94 13.18 -16.32
C PRO A 64 -2.72 12.28 -16.61
N PHE A 65 -2.81 11.45 -17.65
CA PHE A 65 -1.70 10.58 -18.07
C PHE A 65 -0.52 11.43 -18.57
N PHE A 66 0.62 11.35 -17.91
CA PHE A 66 1.84 12.04 -18.31
C PHE A 66 2.81 11.07 -19.00
N GLY A 67 2.89 11.11 -20.33
CA GLY A 67 4.01 10.53 -21.09
C GLY A 67 4.19 9.01 -20.97
N GLY A 68 3.14 8.24 -20.67
CA GLY A 68 3.20 6.77 -20.60
C GLY A 68 3.81 6.20 -19.32
N ILE A 69 4.23 7.04 -18.38
CA ILE A 69 4.75 6.63 -17.06
C ILE A 69 3.64 6.76 -16.02
N ASP A 70 3.43 5.71 -15.24
CA ASP A 70 2.45 5.71 -14.16
C ASP A 70 3.02 6.39 -12.90
N PHE A 71 2.55 7.62 -12.63
CA PHE A 71 2.89 8.39 -11.42
C PHE A 71 1.93 8.13 -10.25
N SER A 72 0.86 7.35 -10.44
CA SER A 72 -0.06 6.99 -9.36
C SER A 72 0.59 6.34 -8.12
N PRO A 73 1.70 5.57 -8.23
CA PRO A 73 2.37 5.00 -7.07
C PRO A 73 2.86 6.04 -6.06
N PHE A 74 3.36 7.20 -6.52
CA PHE A 74 3.82 8.26 -5.61
C PHE A 74 2.69 8.83 -4.77
N ILE A 75 1.53 9.07 -5.41
CA ILE A 75 0.33 9.52 -4.70
C ILE A 75 -0.15 8.42 -3.75
N ALA A 76 -0.16 7.15 -4.18
CA ALA A 76 -0.55 6.05 -3.33
C ALA A 76 0.34 5.91 -2.09
N PHE A 77 1.66 6.05 -2.22
CA PHE A 77 2.58 6.03 -1.08
C PHE A 77 2.29 7.16 -0.10
N LEU A 78 2.06 8.37 -0.60
CA LEU A 78 1.69 9.50 0.24
C LEU A 78 0.37 9.26 0.98
N LEU A 79 -0.66 8.77 0.28
CA LEU A 79 -1.96 8.47 0.87
C LEU A 79 -1.88 7.36 1.92
N ILE A 80 -1.10 6.30 1.66
CA ILE A 80 -0.88 5.21 2.63
C ILE A 80 -0.19 5.76 3.87
N GLN A 81 0.90 6.53 3.73
CA GLN A 81 1.61 7.15 4.86
C GLN A 81 0.68 8.04 5.70
N ILE A 82 -0.11 8.90 5.05
CA ILE A 82 -1.06 9.78 5.74
C ILE A 82 -2.11 8.92 6.46
N ALA A 83 -2.74 7.97 5.77
CA ALA A 83 -3.76 7.10 6.35
C ALA A 83 -3.22 6.32 7.56
N THR A 84 -2.04 5.71 7.44
CA THR A 84 -1.37 5.01 8.55
C THR A 84 -1.14 5.95 9.72
N SER A 85 -0.59 7.14 9.47
CA SER A 85 -0.32 8.11 10.56
C SER A 85 -1.60 8.56 11.27
N VAL A 86 -2.69 8.77 10.53
CA VAL A 86 -3.98 9.15 11.09
C VAL A 86 -4.57 8.00 11.89
N LEU A 87 -4.61 6.79 11.33
CA LEU A 87 -5.15 5.60 12.00
C LEU A 87 -4.41 5.32 13.31
N LEU A 88 -3.09 5.39 13.33
CA LEU A 88 -2.29 5.18 14.54
C LEU A 88 -2.52 6.25 15.60
N ARG A 89 -2.74 7.51 15.20
CA ARG A 89 -3.06 8.61 16.15
C ARG A 89 -4.46 8.49 16.75
N LEU A 90 -5.39 7.84 16.04
CA LEU A 90 -6.75 7.60 16.54
C LEU A 90 -6.78 6.45 17.56
N LEU A 91 -5.74 5.61 17.63
CA LEU A 91 -5.67 4.54 18.61
C LEU A 91 -5.37 5.10 20.02
N PRO A 92 -6.07 4.59 21.06
CA PRO A 92 -5.77 4.91 22.44
C PRO A 92 -4.32 4.55 22.77
N GLN A 93 -3.61 5.43 23.46
CA GLN A 93 -2.26 5.14 23.90
C GLN A 93 -2.30 4.06 24.99
N PRO A 94 -1.49 2.99 24.88
CA PRO A 94 -1.42 1.98 25.93
C PRO A 94 -0.84 2.63 27.19
N VAL A 95 -1.66 2.78 28.22
CA VAL A 95 -1.27 3.18 29.58
C VAL A 95 -0.93 1.97 30.44
#